data_AF-A0A416FLG1-F1
#
_entry.id   AF-A0A416FLG1-F1
#
_cell.length_a   1.000
_cell.length_b   1.000
_cell.length_c   1.000
_cell.angle_alpha   90.00
_cell.angle_beta   90.00
_cell.angle_gamma   90.00
#
_symmetry.space_group_name_H-M   'P 1'
#
loop_
_entity.id
_entity.type
_entity.pdbx_description
1 polymer ?
#
loop_
_entity_poly.entity_id
_entity_poly.type
_entity_poly.pdbx_seq_one_letter_code
_entity_poly.pdbx_strand_id
1 'polypeptide(L)'
;MRPGRILHPELAKALATCGHTDIILVTDAGFPIPKDANRIDLGYYAGAVDVLDILRMLRKEIFVEEVAFAPEVKTHHPALYQDIQEIYTGSGAVFKGIPHEQLVEKIAPKAKVVIRSGSLNAWANFALTCSTDPFAWFTEEDVTILPAYVERRKRISENEVPAL
;
A
#
# COMPACT_ATOMS: atom_id res chain seq x y z
N MET A 1 -22.18 -14.48 -6.26
CA MET A 1 -20.80 -14.82 -6.67
C MET A 1 -20.24 -13.65 -7.45
N ARG A 2 -19.14 -13.02 -7.00
CA ARG A 2 -18.50 -11.90 -7.72
C ARG A 2 -17.49 -12.44 -8.74
N PRO A 3 -17.55 -12.06 -10.04
CA PRO A 3 -16.52 -12.43 -10.99
C PRO A 3 -15.23 -11.65 -10.69
N GLY A 4 -14.23 -12.36 -10.16
CA GLY A 4 -12.85 -11.88 -10.10
C GLY A 4 -12.51 -10.86 -9.01
N ARG A 5 -11.24 -10.99 -8.61
CA ARG A 5 -10.37 -10.08 -7.85
C ARG A 5 -10.27 -10.30 -6.35
N ILE A 6 -11.22 -9.82 -5.53
CA ILE A 6 -11.18 -10.06 -4.08
C ILE A 6 -12.39 -10.86 -3.63
N LEU A 7 -12.14 -12.11 -3.24
CA LEU A 7 -13.17 -13.03 -2.75
C LEU A 7 -13.41 -12.90 -1.25
N HIS A 8 -12.41 -12.42 -0.49
CA HIS A 8 -12.54 -12.26 0.95
C HIS A 8 -13.54 -11.13 1.25
N PRO A 9 -14.70 -11.42 1.86
CA PRO A 9 -15.81 -10.47 1.92
C PRO A 9 -15.48 -9.22 2.73
N GLU A 10 -14.78 -9.38 3.86
CA GLU A 10 -14.40 -8.24 4.70
C GLU A 10 -13.32 -7.36 4.05
N LEU A 11 -12.43 -7.96 3.26
CA LEU A 11 -11.39 -7.24 2.55
C LEU A 11 -12.02 -6.45 1.40
N ALA A 12 -12.91 -7.09 0.63
CA ALA A 12 -13.67 -6.42 -0.42
C ALA A 12 -14.50 -5.25 0.15
N LYS A 13 -15.13 -5.44 1.32
CA LYS A 13 -15.87 -4.38 2.01
C LYS A 13 -14.94 -3.25 2.45
N ALA A 14 -13.80 -3.56 3.07
CA ALA A 14 -12.85 -2.56 3.55
C ALA A 14 -12.33 -1.70 2.39
N LEU A 15 -11.86 -2.31 1.31
CA LEU A 15 -11.35 -1.56 0.15
C LEU A 15 -12.42 -0.72 -0.53
N ALA A 16 -13.66 -1.23 -0.62
CA ALA A 16 -14.78 -0.47 -1.19
C ALA A 16 -15.16 0.78 -0.35
N THR A 17 -14.68 0.90 0.88
CA THR A 17 -14.94 2.04 1.78
C THR A 17 -13.77 3.03 1.85
N CYS A 18 -12.68 2.76 1.13
CA CYS A 18 -11.53 3.65 1.08
C CYS A 18 -11.83 4.89 0.24
N GLY A 19 -11.50 6.06 0.78
CA GLY A 19 -11.46 7.33 0.08
C GLY A 19 -10.03 7.77 -0.24
N HIS A 20 -9.88 8.90 -0.94
CA HIS A 20 -8.58 9.56 -1.08
C HIS A 20 -7.99 9.84 0.31
N THR A 21 -6.69 9.59 0.49
CA THR A 21 -5.90 9.76 1.72
C THR A 21 -6.12 8.75 2.83
N ASP A 22 -7.09 7.83 2.69
CA ASP A 22 -7.22 6.70 3.61
C ASP A 22 -5.96 5.83 3.56
N ILE A 23 -5.55 5.30 4.72
CA ILE A 23 -4.37 4.46 4.83
C ILE A 23 -4.78 2.99 4.96
N ILE A 24 -4.20 2.14 4.12
CA ILE A 24 -4.22 0.68 4.28
C ILE A 24 -2.85 0.25 4.77
N LEU A 25 -2.78 -0.42 5.93
CA LEU A 25 -1.52 -0.94 6.46
C LEU A 25 -1.44 -2.44 6.19
N VAL A 26 -0.45 -2.89 5.41
CA VAL A 26 -0.16 -4.31 5.19
C VAL A 26 1.05 -4.70 6.03
N THR A 27 0.93 -5.76 6.83
CA THR A 27 1.97 -6.10 7.81
C THR A 27 2.46 -7.52 7.67
N ASP A 28 3.68 -7.76 8.15
CA ASP A 28 4.17 -9.10 8.45
C ASP A 28 3.38 -9.74 9.61
N ALA A 29 3.71 -10.98 9.94
CA ALA A 29 3.05 -11.72 11.01
C ALA A 29 3.35 -11.18 12.43
N GLY A 30 4.44 -10.45 12.62
CA GLY A 30 4.95 -10.00 13.92
C GLY A 30 4.54 -8.58 14.32
N PHE A 31 4.02 -7.78 13.39
CA PHE A 31 3.68 -6.39 13.65
C PHE A 31 2.64 -6.23 14.77
N PRO A 32 2.85 -5.31 15.74
CA PRO A 32 1.88 -5.05 16.80
C PRO A 32 0.68 -4.27 16.23
N ILE A 33 -0.51 -4.87 16.33
CA ILE A 33 -1.76 -4.26 15.82
C ILE A 33 -2.53 -3.64 16.99
N PRO A 34 -2.96 -2.36 16.91
CA PRO A 34 -3.78 -1.73 17.94
C PRO A 34 -5.05 -2.54 18.23
N LYS A 35 -5.46 -2.59 19.50
CA LYS A 35 -6.59 -3.40 19.97
C LYS A 35 -7.90 -3.10 19.22
N ASP A 36 -8.15 -1.84 18.93
CA ASP A 36 -9.39 -1.37 18.31
C ASP A 36 -9.26 -1.17 16.78
N ALA A 37 -8.16 -1.64 16.18
CA ALA A 37 -7.96 -1.55 14.74
C ALA A 37 -8.96 -2.40 13.97
N ASN A 38 -9.40 -1.91 12.82
CA ASN A 38 -10.09 -2.74 11.82
C ASN A 38 -9.07 -3.72 11.20
N ARG A 39 -8.92 -4.88 11.84
CA ARG A 39 -7.93 -5.90 11.47
C ARG A 39 -8.57 -6.98 10.60
N ILE A 40 -7.93 -7.26 9.47
CA ILE A 40 -8.20 -8.43 8.63
C ILE A 40 -6.97 -9.33 8.68
N ASP A 41 -7.12 -10.55 9.20
CA ASP A 41 -6.01 -11.50 9.33
C ASP A 41 -6.07 -12.57 8.23
N LEU A 42 -5.08 -12.56 7.35
CA LEU A 42 -4.90 -13.54 6.28
C LEU A 42 -3.76 -14.52 6.58
N GLY A 43 -3.03 -14.33 7.69
CA GLY A 43 -1.88 -15.14 8.09
C GLY A 43 -2.30 -16.44 8.79
N TYR A 44 -2.80 -17.39 8.03
CA TYR A 44 -3.24 -18.69 8.56
C TYR A 44 -2.09 -19.65 8.84
N TYR A 45 -0.91 -19.45 8.23
CA TYR A 45 0.28 -20.24 8.47
C TYR A 45 1.57 -19.43 8.26
N ALA A 46 2.69 -19.90 8.81
CA ALA A 46 3.98 -19.25 8.62
C ALA A 46 4.36 -19.21 7.13
N GLY A 47 4.61 -18.00 6.61
CA GLY A 47 4.91 -17.74 5.20
C GLY A 47 3.69 -17.70 4.28
N ALA A 48 2.47 -17.91 4.77
CA ALA A 48 1.25 -17.95 3.95
C ALA A 48 0.07 -17.24 4.62
N VAL A 49 -0.57 -16.24 4.02
CA VAL A 49 -0.29 -15.52 2.75
C VAL A 49 0.87 -14.53 2.92
N ASP A 50 1.74 -14.34 1.93
CA ASP A 50 2.88 -13.40 2.04
C ASP A 50 2.48 -11.92 1.83
N VAL A 51 3.26 -10.98 2.39
CA VAL A 51 3.06 -9.54 2.19
C VAL A 51 3.13 -9.16 0.72
N LEU A 52 4.08 -9.72 -0.04
CA LEU A 52 4.25 -9.39 -1.45
C LEU A 52 3.04 -9.81 -2.28
N ASP A 53 2.38 -10.92 -1.93
CA ASP A 53 1.16 -11.37 -2.60
C ASP A 53 0.00 -10.40 -2.35
N ILE A 54 -0.13 -9.91 -1.11
CA ILE A 54 -1.14 -8.91 -0.75
C ILE A 54 -0.86 -7.60 -1.48
N LEU A 55 0.39 -7.12 -1.51
CA LEU A 55 0.75 -5.88 -2.19
C LEU A 55 0.51 -5.96 -3.70
N ARG A 56 0.89 -7.07 -4.37
CA ARG A 56 0.62 -7.29 -5.80
C ARG A 56 -0.87 -7.33 -6.11
N MET A 57 -1.67 -7.90 -5.21
CA MET A 57 -3.12 -7.90 -5.33
C MET A 57 -3.66 -6.47 -5.18
N LEU A 58 -3.29 -5.75 -4.11
CA LEU A 58 -3.75 -4.38 -3.89
C LEU A 58 -3.35 -3.44 -5.03
N ARG A 59 -2.15 -3.58 -5.58
CA ARG A 59 -1.67 -2.79 -6.73
C ARG A 59 -2.62 -2.81 -7.94
N LYS A 60 -3.38 -3.90 -8.12
CA LYS A 60 -4.35 -4.09 -9.20
C LYS A 60 -5.75 -3.55 -8.86
N GLU A 61 -6.05 -3.36 -7.58
CA GLU A 61 -7.38 -3.03 -7.07
C GLU A 61 -7.53 -1.58 -6.63
N ILE A 62 -6.44 -0.94 -6.21
CA ILE A 62 -6.47 0.43 -5.68
C ILE A 62 -5.38 1.30 -6.30
N PHE A 63 -5.66 2.60 -6.36
CA PHE A 63 -4.65 3.60 -6.67
C PHE A 63 -3.95 4.04 -5.38
N VAL A 64 -2.64 4.05 -5.40
CA VAL A 64 -1.78 4.45 -4.28
C VAL A 64 -0.95 5.67 -4.72
N GLU A 65 -0.78 6.65 -3.83
CA GLU A 65 0.08 7.82 -4.08
C GLU A 65 1.34 7.84 -3.21
N GLU A 66 1.33 7.14 -2.08
CA GLU A 66 2.48 7.04 -1.18
C GLU A 66 2.56 5.62 -0.62
N VAL A 67 3.76 5.05 -0.61
CA VAL A 67 4.10 3.79 0.08
C VAL A 67 5.12 4.12 1.16
N ALA A 68 4.69 4.11 2.41
CA ALA A 68 5.53 4.43 3.55
C ALA A 68 5.95 3.17 4.32
N PHE A 69 7.23 3.08 4.65
CA PHE A 69 7.82 1.93 5.35
C PHE A 69 9.12 2.30 6.08
N ALA A 70 9.61 1.36 6.89
CA ALA A 70 10.86 1.50 7.63
C ALA A 70 12.05 1.69 6.67
N PRO A 71 12.84 2.80 6.76
CA PRO A 71 13.97 3.04 5.86
C PRO A 71 15.02 1.92 5.94
N GLU A 72 15.08 1.20 7.05
CA GLU A 72 15.91 0.01 7.28
C GLU A 72 15.68 -1.08 6.23
N VAL A 73 14.50 -1.16 5.60
CA VAL A 73 14.23 -2.13 4.52
C VAL A 73 15.26 -1.98 3.40
N LYS A 74 15.64 -0.74 3.03
CA LYS A 74 16.60 -0.46 1.95
C LYS A 74 17.99 -1.02 2.26
N THR A 75 18.44 -0.97 3.51
CA THR A 75 19.81 -1.33 3.90
C THR A 75 19.93 -2.74 4.49
N HIS A 76 18.92 -3.18 5.24
CA HIS A 76 18.92 -4.45 5.97
C HIS A 76 18.15 -5.56 5.26
N HIS A 77 17.27 -5.22 4.31
CA HIS A 77 16.52 -6.20 3.52
C HIS A 77 16.43 -5.80 2.03
N PRO A 78 17.58 -5.67 1.33
CA PRO A 78 17.63 -5.13 -0.04
C PRO A 78 16.81 -5.94 -1.05
N ALA A 79 16.65 -7.26 -0.87
CA ALA A 79 15.79 -8.08 -1.72
C ALA A 79 14.31 -7.66 -1.62
N LEU A 80 13.77 -7.52 -0.40
CA LEU A 80 12.43 -7.00 -0.17
C LEU A 80 12.27 -5.57 -0.71
N TYR A 81 13.30 -4.72 -0.55
CA TYR A 81 13.29 -3.39 -1.13
C TYR A 81 13.16 -3.42 -2.67
N GLN A 82 13.88 -4.32 -3.33
CA GLN A 82 13.77 -4.51 -4.78
C GLN A 82 12.38 -5.03 -5.18
N ASP A 83 11.82 -6.00 -4.43
CA ASP A 83 10.49 -6.55 -4.70
C ASP A 83 9.41 -5.47 -4.62
N ILE A 84 9.46 -4.59 -3.59
CA ILE A 84 8.48 -3.49 -3.49
C ILE A 84 8.67 -2.45 -4.59
N GLN A 85 9.91 -2.17 -5.01
CA GLN A 85 10.18 -1.28 -6.14
C GLN A 85 9.54 -1.84 -7.41
N GLU A 86 9.70 -3.14 -7.68
CA GLU A 86 9.10 -3.80 -8.83
C GLU A 86 7.56 -3.73 -8.80
N ILE A 87 6.95 -4.02 -7.64
CA ILE A 87 5.49 -3.98 -7.48
C ILE A 87 4.92 -2.58 -7.76
N TYR A 88 5.63 -1.53 -7.32
CA TYR A 88 5.17 -0.15 -7.44
C TYR A 88 5.80 0.63 -8.60
N THR A 89 6.60 -0.01 -9.44
CA THR A 89 7.10 0.60 -10.69
C THR A 89 5.92 1.00 -11.57
N GLY A 90 5.96 2.24 -12.11
CA GLY A 90 4.88 2.81 -12.92
C GLY A 90 3.57 3.01 -12.15
N SER A 91 3.57 2.99 -10.82
CA SER A 91 2.38 3.29 -10.01
C SER A 91 2.13 4.78 -9.81
N GLY A 92 3.17 5.60 -9.99
CA GLY A 92 3.16 7.01 -9.62
C GLY A 92 3.18 7.26 -8.10
N ALA A 93 3.25 6.21 -7.29
CA ALA A 93 3.40 6.33 -5.85
C ALA A 93 4.85 6.73 -5.50
N VAL A 94 5.00 7.60 -4.51
CA VAL A 94 6.31 7.93 -3.94
C VAL A 94 6.63 7.02 -2.76
N PHE A 95 7.90 6.66 -2.59
CA PHE A 95 8.36 5.94 -1.41
C PHE A 95 8.72 6.92 -0.29
N LYS A 96 8.40 6.54 0.95
CA LYS A 96 8.64 7.39 2.12
C LYS A 96 9.15 6.61 3.30
N GLY A 97 10.22 7.14 3.89
CA GLY A 97 10.86 6.57 5.07
C GLY A 97 10.14 7.01 6.32
N ILE A 98 9.68 6.04 7.10
CA ILE A 98 9.08 6.27 8.41
C ILE A 98 9.61 5.22 9.40
N PRO A 99 10.18 5.61 10.55
CA PRO A 99 10.69 4.64 11.52
C PRO A 99 9.62 3.62 11.93
N HIS A 100 10.05 2.37 12.19
CA HIS A 100 9.14 1.29 12.60
C HIS A 100 8.23 1.70 13.77
N GLU A 101 8.79 2.37 14.79
CA GLU A 101 8.03 2.87 15.94
C GLU A 101 6.92 3.83 15.52
N GLN A 102 7.16 4.70 14.52
CA GLN A 102 6.12 5.60 14.01
C GLN A 102 5.06 4.88 13.18
N LEU A 103 5.41 3.80 12.47
CA LEU A 103 4.40 2.92 11.85
C LEU A 103 3.44 2.38 12.91
N VAL A 104 3.97 1.91 14.04
CA VAL A 104 3.18 1.35 15.14
C VAL A 104 2.36 2.43 15.85
N GLU A 105 2.99 3.53 16.26
CA GLU A 105 2.37 4.51 17.16
C GLU A 105 1.50 5.54 16.44
N LYS A 106 1.81 5.86 15.18
CA LYS A 106 1.19 6.99 14.46
C LYS A 106 0.36 6.54 13.27
N ILE A 107 0.82 5.52 12.54
CA ILE A 107 0.15 5.07 11.31
C ILE A 107 -0.89 4.00 11.60
N ALA A 108 -0.55 2.94 12.33
CA ALA A 108 -1.48 1.86 12.62
C ALA A 108 -2.81 2.32 13.27
N PRO A 109 -2.83 3.29 14.21
CA PRO A 109 -4.08 3.80 14.76
C PRO A 109 -4.93 4.62 13.77
N LYS A 110 -4.31 5.15 12.71
CA LYS A 110 -4.99 5.93 11.66
C LYS A 110 -5.37 5.09 10.44
N ALA A 111 -4.87 3.85 10.36
CA ALA A 111 -5.15 2.97 9.25
C ALA A 111 -6.65 2.65 9.20
N LYS A 112 -7.26 2.83 8.03
CA LYS A 112 -8.64 2.46 7.74
C LYS A 112 -8.85 0.95 7.88
N VAL A 113 -7.82 0.18 7.54
CA VAL A 113 -7.73 -1.27 7.73
C VAL A 113 -6.26 -1.68 7.89
N VAL A 114 -6.03 -2.63 8.78
CA VAL A 114 -4.74 -3.32 8.94
C VAL A 114 -4.90 -4.75 8.42
N ILE A 115 -4.16 -5.10 7.38
CA ILE A 115 -4.16 -6.42 6.75
C ILE A 115 -2.92 -7.17 7.22
N ARG A 116 -3.12 -8.15 8.11
CA ARG A 116 -2.02 -8.99 8.62
C ARG A 116 -1.79 -10.16 7.70
N SER A 117 -0.54 -10.35 7.28
CA SER A 117 -0.10 -11.49 6.49
C SER A 117 0.44 -12.61 7.37
N GLY A 118 0.76 -13.76 6.77
CA GLY A 118 1.57 -14.81 7.38
C GLY A 118 3.07 -14.63 7.17
N SER A 119 3.52 -13.53 6.56
CA SER A 119 4.91 -13.33 6.17
C SER A 119 5.86 -13.32 7.37
N LEU A 120 7.02 -13.94 7.17
CA LEU A 120 8.15 -13.89 8.10
C LEU A 120 9.29 -12.99 7.59
N ASN A 121 9.03 -12.19 6.54
CA ASN A 121 9.97 -11.20 6.05
C ASN A 121 10.13 -10.09 7.09
N ALA A 122 11.33 -9.93 7.62
CA ALA A 122 11.62 -8.88 8.58
C ALA A 122 11.40 -7.49 7.96
N TRP A 123 10.80 -6.58 8.74
CA TRP A 123 10.42 -5.22 8.35
C TRP A 123 9.36 -5.11 7.24
N ALA A 124 8.67 -6.18 6.86
CA ALA A 124 7.68 -6.16 5.77
C ALA A 124 6.34 -5.52 6.20
N ASN A 125 6.38 -4.22 6.52
CA ASN A 125 5.24 -3.44 6.99
C ASN A 125 5.13 -2.16 6.14
N PHE A 126 4.04 -2.06 5.37
CA PHE A 126 3.86 -1.04 4.34
C PHE A 126 2.53 -0.33 4.52
N ALA A 127 2.60 0.98 4.73
CA ALA A 127 1.44 1.85 4.74
C ALA A 127 1.19 2.41 3.35
N LEU A 128 0.01 2.15 2.81
CA LEU A 128 -0.42 2.57 1.48
C LEU A 128 -1.43 3.70 1.63
N THR A 129 -1.08 4.90 1.15
CA THR A 129 -2.01 6.02 1.09
C THR A 129 -2.83 5.92 -0.19
N CYS A 130 -4.13 5.72 -0.03
CA CYS A 130 -5.08 5.61 -1.14
C CYS A 130 -5.15 6.93 -1.91
N SER A 131 -5.35 6.83 -3.21
CA SER A 131 -5.45 7.97 -4.11
C SER A 131 -6.55 7.78 -5.14
N THR A 132 -6.76 8.79 -5.97
CA THR A 132 -7.66 8.75 -7.11
C THR A 132 -6.95 8.19 -8.35
N ASP A 133 -7.72 7.82 -9.37
CA ASP A 133 -7.21 7.54 -10.70
C ASP A 133 -6.67 8.85 -11.32
N PRO A 134 -5.35 9.01 -11.51
CA PRO A 134 -4.83 10.29 -11.97
C PRO A 134 -5.28 10.62 -13.41
N PHE A 135 -5.69 9.65 -14.24
CA PHE A 135 -6.10 9.87 -15.62
C PHE A 135 -7.60 10.05 -15.80
N ALA A 136 -8.42 9.47 -14.92
CA ALA A 136 -9.88 9.65 -14.98
C ALA A 136 -10.33 11.02 -14.43
N TRP A 137 -9.50 11.69 -13.62
CA TRP A 137 -9.79 13.02 -13.08
C TRP A 137 -9.18 14.13 -13.95
N PHE A 138 -9.67 15.37 -13.87
CA PHE A 138 -9.16 16.52 -14.63
C PHE A 138 -9.24 16.34 -16.17
N THR A 139 -10.36 15.80 -16.65
CA THR A 139 -10.60 15.55 -18.09
C THR A 139 -11.41 16.65 -18.78
N GLU A 140 -12.02 17.56 -18.01
CA GLU A 140 -12.82 18.68 -18.51
C GLU A 140 -11.92 19.82 -19.02
N GLU A 141 -12.31 20.50 -20.09
CA GLU A 141 -11.47 21.48 -20.81
C GLU A 141 -11.12 22.72 -19.97
N ASP A 142 -11.99 23.10 -19.03
CA ASP A 142 -11.84 24.27 -18.14
C ASP A 142 -11.19 23.92 -16.79
N VAL A 143 -10.87 22.64 -16.57
CA VAL A 143 -10.23 22.19 -15.33
C VAL A 143 -8.72 22.14 -15.48
N THR A 144 -8.02 23.02 -14.77
CA THR A 144 -6.55 23.01 -14.73
C THR A 144 -6.04 21.95 -13.75
N ILE A 145 -5.27 20.98 -14.26
CA ILE A 145 -4.63 19.96 -13.45
C ILE A 145 -3.56 20.58 -12.53
N LEU A 146 -3.57 20.22 -11.25
CA LEU A 146 -2.56 20.70 -10.31
C LEU A 146 -1.19 20.06 -10.58
N PRO A 147 -0.07 20.76 -10.30
CA PRO A 147 1.28 20.26 -10.56
C PRO A 147 1.57 18.86 -9.97
N ALA A 148 1.04 18.57 -8.77
CA ALA A 148 1.21 17.28 -8.13
C ALA A 148 0.62 16.11 -8.96
N TYR A 149 -0.52 16.32 -9.62
CA TYR A 149 -1.13 15.30 -10.47
C TYR A 149 -0.45 15.18 -11.83
N VAL A 150 0.05 16.30 -12.39
CA VAL A 150 0.89 16.27 -13.61
C VAL A 150 2.11 15.40 -13.36
N GLU A 151 2.80 15.64 -12.25
CA GLU A 151 3.99 14.89 -11.89
C GLU A 151 3.68 13.40 -11.64
N ARG A 152 2.58 13.09 -10.93
CA ARG A 152 2.16 11.70 -10.74
C ARG A 152 1.83 10.99 -12.04
N ARG A 153 1.14 11.65 -12.99
CA ARG A 153 0.89 11.11 -14.34
C ARG A 153 2.20 10.83 -15.08
N LYS A 154 3.16 11.76 -15.01
CA LYS A 154 4.48 11.60 -15.63
C LYS A 154 5.19 10.34 -15.11
N ARG A 155 5.26 10.15 -13.79
CA ARG A 155 5.85 8.94 -13.17
C ARG A 155 5.22 7.64 -13.69
N ILE A 156 3.91 7.63 -13.88
CA ILE A 156 3.19 6.46 -14.41
C ILE A 156 3.56 6.24 -15.88
N SER A 157 3.47 7.28 -16.71
CA SER A 157 3.74 7.19 -18.15
C SER A 157 5.19 6.84 -18.47
N GLU A 158 6.14 7.28 -17.64
CA GLU A 158 7.56 6.97 -17.77
C GLU A 158 7.95 5.63 -17.11
N ASN A 159 6.98 4.90 -16.54
CA ASN A 159 7.19 3.65 -15.82
C ASN A 159 8.28 3.80 -14.75
N GLU A 160 8.24 4.89 -13.98
CA GLU A 160 9.25 5.24 -13.00
C GLU A 160 9.34 4.18 -11.90
N VAL A 161 10.58 3.81 -11.56
CA VAL A 161 10.87 2.96 -10.41
C VAL A 161 10.95 3.87 -9.17
N PRO A 162 10.01 3.76 -8.21
CA PRO A 162 10.03 4.59 -7.02
C PRO A 162 11.27 4.27 -6.18
N ALA A 163 11.80 5.27 -5.48
CA ALA A 163 12.94 5.11 -4.60
C ALA A 163 12.76 5.94 -3.32
N LEU A 164 13.35 5.42 -2.24
CA LEU A 164 13.48 6.07 -0.95
C LEU A 164 14.67 7.04 -0.92
#